data_AF-A0A7W5IE25-F1
#
_entry.id   AF-A0A7W5IE25-F1
#
_cell.length_a   1.000
_cell.length_b   1.000
_cell.length_c   1.000
_cell.angle_alpha   90.00
_cell.angle_beta   90.00
_cell.angle_gamma   90.00
#
_symmetry.space_group_name_H-M   'P 1'
#
loop_
_entity.id
_entity.type
_entity.pdbx_description
1 polymer ?
#
loop_
_entity_poly.entity_id
_entity_poly.type
_entity_poly.pdbx_seq_one_letter_code
_entity_poly.pdbx_strand_id
1 'polypeptide(L)' 'MKSLAHARTLLTVTTLVAVLGSLSACDNMSRRDRDTAIGAGVGGAAGAVIGGSALSTVGGAAVGGIIGNQVGK' A
#
# COMPACT_ATOMS: atom_id res chain seq x y z
N MET A 1 24.72 5.96 -16.00
CA MET A 1 24.67 7.14 -15.09
C MET A 1 23.43 8.02 -15.26
N LYS A 2 22.90 8.26 -16.47
CA LYS A 2 21.72 9.14 -16.71
C LYS A 2 20.39 8.57 -16.16
N SER A 3 20.25 7.24 -16.09
CA SER A 3 19.05 6.54 -15.55
C SER A 3 18.88 6.69 -14.03
N LEU A 4 19.98 6.79 -13.26
CA LEU A 4 19.94 6.93 -11.80
C LEU A 4 19.46 8.32 -11.34
N ALA A 5 19.76 9.36 -12.13
CA ALA A 5 19.27 10.72 -11.86
C ALA A 5 17.76 10.84 -12.12
N HIS A 6 17.25 10.24 -13.20
CA HIS A 6 15.81 10.17 -13.46
C HIS A 6 15.08 9.31 -12.44
N ALA A 7 15.66 8.20 -11.99
CA ALA A 7 15.08 7.37 -10.94
C ALA A 7 14.93 8.13 -9.61
N ARG A 8 15.93 8.95 -9.22
CA ARG A 8 15.84 9.79 -8.01
C ARG A 8 14.78 10.88 -8.14
N THR A 9 14.69 11.55 -9.29
CA THR A 9 13.66 12.57 -9.55
C THR A 9 12.26 11.95 -9.58
N LEU A 10 12.11 10.76 -10.16
CA LEU A 10 10.83 10.04 -10.15
C LEU A 10 10.45 9.61 -8.73
N LEU A 11 11.41 9.16 -7.91
CA LEU A 11 11.19 8.81 -6.50
C LEU A 11 10.78 10.00 -5.64
N THR A 12 11.40 11.16 -5.81
CA THR A 12 11.01 12.37 -5.08
C THR A 12 9.65 12.89 -5.52
N VAL A 13 9.34 12.85 -6.81
CA VAL A 13 8.03 13.28 -7.32
C VAL A 13 6.92 12.33 -6.86
N THR A 14 7.11 11.01 -6.93
CA THR A 14 6.10 10.04 -6.48
C THR A 14 5.86 10.10 -4.99
N THR A 15 6.89 10.28 -4.17
CA THR A 15 6.73 10.46 -2.72
C THR A 15 6.02 11.77 -2.39
N LEU A 16 6.33 12.87 -3.09
CA LEU A 16 5.63 14.14 -2.88
C LEU A 16 4.14 14.05 -3.25
N VAL A 17 3.83 13.42 -4.39
CA VAL A 17 2.44 13.17 -4.83
C VAL A 17 1.73 12.21 -3.88
N ALA A 18 2.41 11.18 -3.36
CA ALA A 18 1.84 10.25 -2.39
C ALA A 18 1.55 10.95 -1.05
N VAL A 19 2.44 11.83 -0.58
CA VAL A 19 2.22 12.59 0.67
C VAL A 19 1.06 13.57 0.51
N LEU A 20 1.04 14.37 -0.57
CA LEU A 20 -0.07 15.29 -0.87
C LEU A 20 -1.39 14.55 -1.09
N GLY A 21 -1.35 13.43 -1.80
CA GLY A 21 -2.50 12.55 -2.01
C GLY A 21 -2.97 11.90 -0.71
N SER A 22 -2.07 11.55 0.20
CA SER A 22 -2.41 11.01 1.52
C SER A 22 -3.05 12.07 2.41
N LEU A 23 -2.59 13.34 2.36
CA LEU A 23 -3.22 14.46 3.07
C LEU A 23 -4.65 14.71 2.58
N SER A 24 -4.89 14.70 1.27
CA SER A 24 -6.25 14.79 0.70
C SER A 24 -7.09 13.54 0.92
N ALA A 25 -6.46 12.36 0.95
CA ALA A 25 -7.13 11.11 1.26
C ALA A 25 -7.48 11.01 2.74
N CYS A 26 -6.68 11.52 3.67
CA CYS A 26 -6.98 11.47 5.11
C CYS A 26 -8.29 12.17 5.48
N ASP A 27 -8.71 13.18 4.72
CA ASP A 27 -9.98 13.89 4.94
C ASP A 27 -11.19 13.17 4.29
N ASN A 28 -10.96 12.40 3.22
CA ASN A 28 -12.02 11.75 2.42
C ASN A 28 -11.98 10.21 2.42
N MET A 29 -11.08 9.58 3.18
CA MET A 29 -10.93 8.12 3.23
C MET A 29 -11.93 7.56 4.23
N SER A 30 -12.86 6.74 3.73
CA SER A 30 -13.78 6.02 4.59
C SER A 30 -12.99 5.13 5.55
N ARG A 31 -13.53 4.90 6.77
CA ARG A 31 -12.98 3.91 7.72
C ARG A 31 -12.64 2.60 7.02
N ARG A 32 -13.51 2.17 6.11
CA ARG A 32 -13.38 0.98 5.27
C ARG A 32 -12.14 0.99 4.36
N ASP A 33 -11.88 2.09 3.67
CA ASP A 33 -10.72 2.22 2.79
C ASP A 33 -9.42 2.21 3.60
N ARG A 34 -9.43 2.84 4.77
CA ARG A 34 -8.29 2.84 5.69
C ARG A 34 -8.01 1.45 6.24
N ASP A 35 -9.04 0.74 6.72
CA ASP A 35 -8.90 -0.61 7.27
C ASP A 35 -8.50 -1.62 6.18
N THR A 36 -9.00 -1.45 4.96
CA THR A 36 -8.58 -2.22 3.77
C THR A 36 -7.12 -1.97 3.42
N ALA A 37 -6.68 -0.71 3.36
CA ALA A 37 -5.31 -0.35 3.02
C ALA A 37 -4.31 -0.87 4.07
N ILE A 38 -4.65 -0.77 5.35
CA ILE A 38 -3.85 -1.33 6.45
C ILE A 38 -3.84 -2.85 6.36
N GLY A 39 -4.99 -3.49 6.17
CA GLY A 39 -5.10 -4.94 6.05
C GLY A 39 -4.31 -5.49 4.87
N ALA A 40 -4.37 -4.83 3.71
CA ALA A 40 -3.61 -5.20 2.52
C ALA A 40 -2.11 -4.97 2.69
N GLY A 41 -1.71 -3.86 3.32
CA GLY A 41 -0.31 -3.55 3.58
C GLY A 41 0.32 -4.53 4.56
N VAL A 42 -0.32 -4.78 5.71
CA VAL A 42 0.15 -5.71 6.73
C VAL A 42 0.11 -7.15 6.22
N GLY A 43 -1.00 -7.55 5.58
CA GLY A 43 -1.16 -8.90 5.03
C GLY A 43 -0.16 -9.20 3.92
N GLY A 44 0.12 -8.22 3.05
CA GLY A 44 1.14 -8.35 2.02
C GLY A 44 2.55 -8.42 2.58
N ALA A 45 2.89 -7.56 3.54
CA ALA A 45 4.18 -7.59 4.21
C ALA A 45 4.39 -8.92 4.96
N ALA A 46 3.40 -9.38 5.71
CA ALA A 46 3.43 -10.67 6.36
C ALA A 46 3.61 -11.80 5.34
N GLY A 47 2.77 -11.86 4.29
CA GLY A 47 2.84 -12.87 3.22
C GLY A 47 4.20 -12.92 2.51
N ALA A 48 4.85 -11.77 2.32
CA ALA A 48 6.20 -11.68 1.78
C ALA A 48 7.25 -12.32 2.71
N VAL A 49 7.14 -12.08 4.01
CA VAL A 49 8.09 -12.61 5.02
C VAL A 49 7.99 -14.12 5.17
N ILE A 50 6.77 -14.69 5.18
CA ILE A 50 6.56 -16.14 5.36
C ILE A 50 6.75 -16.95 4.07
N GLY A 51 6.40 -16.39 2.91
CA GLY A 51 6.42 -17.14 1.64
C GLY A 51 7.52 -16.74 0.65
N GLY A 52 8.15 -15.58 0.82
CA GLY A 52 9.26 -15.10 -0.03
C GLY A 52 8.92 -14.87 -1.50
N SER A 53 7.66 -15.04 -1.91
CA SER A 53 7.22 -15.07 -3.30
C SER A 53 6.14 -14.03 -3.56
N ALA A 54 6.09 -13.48 -4.78
CA ALA A 54 5.07 -12.51 -5.17
C ALA A 54 3.64 -13.03 -4.97
N LEU A 55 3.42 -14.32 -5.22
CA LEU A 55 2.13 -14.99 -4.95
C LEU A 55 1.74 -14.95 -3.46
N SER A 56 2.71 -15.11 -2.55
CA SER A 56 2.46 -15.07 -1.10
C SER A 56 2.17 -13.66 -0.62
N THR A 57 2.86 -12.65 -1.16
CA THR A 57 2.56 -11.22 -0.91
C THR A 57 1.17 -10.85 -1.42
N VAL A 58 0.83 -11.22 -2.66
CA VAL A 58 -0.47 -10.91 -3.26
C VAL A 58 -1.60 -11.64 -2.53
N GLY A 59 -1.41 -12.91 -2.17
CA GLY A 59 -2.37 -13.67 -1.40
C GLY A 59 -2.64 -13.06 -0.03
N GLY A 60 -1.58 -12.69 0.70
CA GLY A 60 -1.69 -12.03 2.01
C GLY A 60 -2.34 -10.65 1.92
N ALA A 61 -1.98 -9.86 0.91
CA ALA A 61 -2.57 -8.54 0.68
C ALA A 61 -4.05 -8.62 0.29
N ALA A 62 -4.43 -9.59 -0.55
CA ALA A 62 -5.82 -9.79 -0.96
C ALA A 62 -6.69 -10.22 0.22
N VAL A 63 -6.26 -11.23 1.00
CA VAL A 63 -7.01 -11.70 2.17
C VAL A 63 -7.10 -10.61 3.24
N GLY A 64 -5.98 -9.95 3.54
CA GLY A 64 -5.95 -8.84 4.50
C GLY A 64 -6.81 -7.65 4.08
N GLY A 65 -6.85 -7.33 2.78
CA GLY A 65 -7.71 -6.29 2.22
C GLY A 65 -9.20 -6.62 2.32
N ILE A 66 -9.61 -7.85 1.99
CA ILE A 66 -11.01 -8.29 2.12
C ILE A 66 -11.46 -8.22 3.59
N ILE A 67 -10.63 -8.69 4.52
CA ILE A 67 -10.95 -8.63 5.96
C ILE A 67 -11.05 -7.17 6.41
N GLY A 68 -10.10 -6.31 6.03
CA GLY A 68 -10.14 -4.88 6.34
C GLY A 68 -11.40 -4.18 5.82
N ASN A 69 -11.85 -4.53 4.62
CA ASN A 69 -13.08 -3.99 4.04
C ASN A 69 -14.34 -4.42 4.80
N GLN A 70 -14.37 -5.65 5.32
CA GLN A 70 -15.52 -6.18 6.07
C GLN A 70 -15.54 -5.67 7.52
N VAL A 71 -14.38 -5.54 8.16
CA VAL A 71 -14.26 -5.05 9.54
C VAL A 71 -14.50 -3.55 9.63
N GLY A 72 -14.15 -2.80 8.57
CA GLY A 72 -14.47 -1.38 8.49
C GLY A 72 -15.95 -1.07 8.25
N LYS A 73 -16.85 -2.08 8.20
CA LYS A 73 -18.32 -1.96 8.12
C LYS A 73 -18.92 -1.22 9.32
#